data_AF-A0A496SMF6-F1
#
_entry.id   AF-A0A496SMF6-F1
#
_cell.length_a   1.000
_cell.length_b   1.000
_cell.length_c   1.000
_cell.angle_alpha   90.00
_cell.angle_beta   90.00
_cell.angle_gamma   90.00
#
_symmetry.space_group_name_H-M   'P 1'
#
loop_
_entity.id
_entity.type
_entity.pdbx_description
1 polymer ?
#
loop_
_entity_poly.entity_id
_entity_poly.type
_entity_poly.pdbx_seq_one_letter_code
_entity_poly.pdbx_strand_id
1 'polypeptide(L)'
;MDGKFILVENRQPLCCIVIPKGVSLTEKFAAQELQKYLFLMSGAKMEIFGESNAVKARKAILVGRCSLFPQAGEISEEENDTILIKTIDGDTLFIGGNNRRSVLYAVYAFLEELGCRWVYPLKSEQVVPIKRTVAVGQMDKKITARLKIRALDLEPPVKRESPLILGYIDWMAKNRFNMLSTHPGVYGTDLWSTDMIRWELVKDQVLPELKKRGILLNMNVHNLFYFLPQERYYPEHPEWFLVRKEGYEDSDSSNTDVVAENLIRFFEDPTEIIRLYDLVQKIYPRWLSFERGHRMPSQICYSNKDAVKTCTQNVLEYVETHSEVDILGLWPADGSNYYQCERCRADPFVILKVVNNIAKEIYPMNKNLIVEHIIYGEMSRQVPPEDMDISPNLLVFVCYDGYEEWLPWLKRNLKQGFYRGEYALGDNYANRGVVYLKPGQAKRWVDSLVED
;
A
#
# COMPACT_ATOMS: atom_id res chain seq x y z
N MET A 1 -29.87 -8.54 -36.91
CA MET A 1 -29.29 -9.17 -35.71
C MET A 1 -28.02 -8.41 -35.39
N ASP A 2 -28.24 -7.36 -34.61
CA ASP A 2 -27.35 -6.26 -34.21
C ASP A 2 -25.96 -6.74 -33.83
N GLY A 3 -24.90 -6.06 -34.31
CA GLY A 3 -23.46 -6.35 -34.14
C GLY A 3 -22.96 -6.44 -32.69
N LYS A 4 -23.54 -7.36 -31.92
CA LYS A 4 -23.21 -7.70 -30.55
C LYS A 4 -22.30 -8.93 -30.56
N PHE A 5 -21.23 -8.85 -29.80
CA PHE A 5 -20.39 -9.99 -29.50
C PHE A 5 -21.06 -10.83 -28.41
N ILE A 6 -21.55 -12.02 -28.76
CA ILE A 6 -22.25 -12.91 -27.82
C ILE A 6 -21.23 -13.88 -27.20
N LEU A 7 -21.09 -13.79 -25.88
CA LEU A 7 -20.17 -14.59 -25.07
C LEU A 7 -20.82 -15.90 -24.65
N VAL A 8 -22.05 -15.80 -24.16
CA VAL A 8 -22.87 -16.92 -23.65
C VAL A 8 -24.28 -16.74 -24.17
N GLU A 9 -24.91 -17.81 -24.64
CA GLU A 9 -26.32 -17.82 -25.03
C GLU A 9 -27.03 -18.97 -24.34
N ASN A 10 -28.13 -18.68 -23.64
CA ASN A 10 -28.92 -19.69 -22.93
C ASN A 10 -28.07 -20.62 -22.04
N ARG A 11 -27.09 -20.04 -21.33
CA ARG A 11 -26.12 -20.74 -20.46
C ARG A 11 -25.16 -21.69 -21.19
N GLN A 12 -25.01 -21.56 -22.51
CA GLN A 12 -24.01 -22.26 -23.30
C GLN A 12 -22.90 -21.29 -23.73
N PRO A 13 -21.62 -21.63 -23.51
CA PRO A 13 -20.51 -20.77 -23.93
C PRO A 13 -20.41 -20.77 -25.46
N LEU A 14 -20.37 -19.58 -26.06
CA LEU A 14 -20.19 -19.41 -27.51
C LEU A 14 -18.77 -18.96 -27.89
N CYS A 15 -17.95 -18.60 -26.91
CA CYS A 15 -16.55 -18.24 -27.11
C CYS A 15 -15.64 -18.95 -26.09
N CYS A 16 -14.34 -18.94 -26.40
CA CYS A 16 -13.29 -19.38 -25.49
C CYS A 16 -12.43 -18.20 -25.01
N ILE A 17 -11.70 -18.39 -23.92
CA ILE A 17 -10.71 -17.44 -23.42
C ILE A 17 -9.33 -17.87 -23.89
N VAL A 18 -8.54 -16.95 -24.40
CA VAL A 18 -7.22 -17.22 -24.97
C VAL A 18 -6.19 -16.36 -24.27
N ILE A 19 -5.09 -16.97 -23.83
CA ILE A 19 -3.98 -16.28 -23.14
C ILE A 19 -2.69 -16.42 -23.95
N PRO A 20 -1.75 -15.46 -23.84
CA PRO A 20 -0.50 -15.47 -24.61
C PRO A 20 0.39 -16.68 -24.27
N LYS A 21 1.31 -17.01 -25.19
CA LYS A 21 2.41 -17.94 -24.88
C LYS A 21 3.31 -17.32 -23.79
N GLY A 22 3.81 -18.15 -22.86
CA GLY A 22 4.64 -17.66 -21.75
C GLY A 22 3.89 -16.79 -20.74
N VAL A 23 2.57 -17.03 -20.59
CA VAL A 23 1.67 -16.29 -19.70
C VAL A 23 2.25 -16.10 -18.29
N SER A 24 2.20 -14.87 -17.79
CA SER A 24 2.57 -14.59 -16.41
C SER A 24 1.54 -15.12 -15.40
N LEU A 25 1.93 -15.23 -14.14
CA LEU A 25 1.01 -15.61 -13.06
C LEU A 25 -0.21 -14.68 -13.01
N THR A 26 0.00 -13.37 -13.18
CA THR A 26 -1.07 -12.36 -13.16
C THR A 26 -2.02 -12.46 -14.34
N GLU A 27 -1.52 -12.67 -15.55
CA GLU A 27 -2.36 -12.84 -16.74
C GLU A 27 -3.17 -14.13 -16.69
N LYS A 28 -2.57 -15.22 -16.19
CA LYS A 28 -3.27 -16.48 -15.96
C LYS A 28 -4.38 -16.29 -14.92
N PHE A 29 -4.10 -15.56 -13.83
CA PHE A 29 -5.09 -15.23 -12.82
C PHE A 29 -6.21 -14.34 -13.39
N ALA A 30 -5.88 -13.38 -14.26
CA ALA A 30 -6.88 -12.54 -14.95
C ALA A 30 -7.86 -13.37 -15.80
N ALA A 31 -7.35 -14.32 -16.59
CA ALA A 31 -8.19 -15.23 -17.37
C ALA A 31 -9.09 -16.11 -16.48
N GLN A 32 -8.58 -16.54 -15.32
CA GLN A 32 -9.34 -17.31 -14.34
C GLN A 32 -10.44 -16.48 -13.67
N GLU A 33 -10.17 -15.22 -13.31
CA GLU A 33 -11.20 -14.32 -12.77
C GLU A 33 -12.28 -14.03 -13.83
N LEU A 34 -11.90 -13.83 -15.09
CA LEU A 34 -12.87 -13.69 -16.19
C LEU A 34 -13.77 -14.93 -16.31
N GLN A 35 -13.18 -16.13 -16.39
CA GLN A 35 -13.93 -17.39 -16.45
C GLN A 35 -14.87 -17.55 -15.26
N LYS A 36 -14.36 -17.28 -14.04
CA LYS A 36 -15.12 -17.39 -12.79
C LYS A 36 -16.33 -16.47 -12.78
N TYR A 37 -16.17 -15.18 -13.10
CA TYR A 37 -17.29 -14.25 -13.07
C TYR A 37 -18.30 -14.48 -14.19
N LEU A 38 -17.85 -14.90 -15.39
CA LEU A 38 -18.77 -15.31 -16.45
C LEU A 38 -19.57 -16.57 -16.05
N PHE A 39 -18.93 -17.52 -15.35
CA PHE A 39 -19.61 -18.69 -14.80
C PHE A 39 -20.60 -18.32 -13.70
N LEU A 40 -20.21 -17.47 -12.73
CA LEU A 40 -21.13 -16.99 -11.68
C LEU A 40 -22.33 -16.24 -12.26
N MET A 41 -22.10 -15.46 -13.32
CA MET A 41 -23.14 -14.69 -14.02
C MET A 41 -24.11 -15.57 -14.80
N SER A 42 -23.61 -16.60 -15.49
CA SER A 42 -24.39 -17.30 -16.52
C SER A 42 -24.60 -18.80 -16.30
N GLY A 43 -23.79 -19.43 -15.44
CA GLY A 43 -23.68 -20.88 -15.31
C GLY A 43 -22.88 -21.56 -16.43
N ALA A 44 -22.39 -20.82 -17.42
CA ALA A 44 -21.59 -21.36 -18.52
C ALA A 44 -20.09 -21.25 -18.19
N LYS A 45 -19.36 -22.38 -18.25
CA LYS A 45 -17.91 -22.38 -18.06
C LYS A 45 -17.21 -22.33 -19.43
N MET A 46 -16.51 -21.23 -19.71
CA MET A 46 -15.69 -21.10 -20.92
C MET A 46 -14.36 -21.81 -20.74
N GLU A 47 -13.86 -22.45 -21.78
CA GLU A 47 -12.51 -23.03 -21.78
C GLU A 47 -11.44 -21.95 -21.90
N ILE A 48 -10.30 -22.14 -21.22
CA ILE A 48 -9.11 -21.28 -21.34
C ILE A 48 -8.05 -22.03 -22.13
N PHE A 49 -7.58 -21.45 -23.22
CA PHE A 49 -6.54 -22.01 -24.08
C PHE A 49 -5.31 -21.12 -24.14
N GLY A 50 -4.14 -21.72 -24.28
CA GLY A 50 -2.95 -21.00 -24.72
C GLY A 50 -3.04 -20.63 -26.20
N GLU A 51 -2.47 -19.50 -26.58
CA GLU A 51 -2.44 -19.04 -27.96
C GLU A 51 -1.78 -20.07 -28.89
N SER A 52 -2.57 -20.63 -29.81
CA SER A 52 -2.12 -21.53 -30.88
C SER A 52 -2.85 -21.22 -32.18
N ASN A 53 -2.27 -21.62 -33.32
CA ASN A 53 -2.85 -21.33 -34.64
C ASN A 53 -4.26 -21.92 -34.83
N ALA A 54 -4.62 -22.98 -34.09
CA ALA A 54 -5.93 -23.63 -34.16
C ALA A 54 -7.07 -22.83 -33.51
N VAL A 55 -6.76 -21.84 -32.66
CA VAL A 55 -7.76 -21.03 -31.94
C VAL A 55 -8.47 -20.04 -32.88
N LYS A 56 -7.86 -19.68 -34.02
CA LYS A 56 -8.40 -18.73 -35.01
C LYS A 56 -9.74 -19.14 -35.61
N ALA A 57 -10.17 -20.39 -35.47
CA ALA A 57 -11.44 -20.89 -36.01
C ALA A 57 -12.65 -20.77 -35.06
N ARG A 58 -12.49 -20.18 -33.87
CA ARG A 58 -13.56 -20.01 -32.87
C ARG A 58 -13.67 -18.54 -32.42
N LYS A 59 -14.87 -18.13 -32.02
CA LYS A 59 -15.05 -16.87 -31.28
C LYS A 59 -14.20 -16.86 -30.02
N ALA A 60 -13.48 -15.78 -29.78
CA ALA A 60 -12.44 -15.74 -28.75
C ALA A 60 -12.42 -14.42 -27.98
N ILE A 61 -12.11 -14.53 -26.69
CA ILE A 61 -11.69 -13.41 -25.84
C ILE A 61 -10.20 -13.54 -25.61
N LEU A 62 -9.42 -12.65 -26.21
CA LEU A 62 -7.97 -12.58 -26.03
C LEU A 62 -7.67 -11.79 -24.76
N VAL A 63 -7.04 -12.44 -23.78
CA VAL A 63 -6.69 -11.84 -22.48
C VAL A 63 -5.18 -11.71 -22.38
N GLY A 64 -4.70 -10.48 -22.29
CA GLY A 64 -3.29 -10.14 -22.20
C GLY A 64 -2.65 -9.85 -23.56
N ARG A 65 -1.32 -9.88 -23.61
CA ARG A 65 -0.53 -9.47 -24.79
C ARG A 65 -0.39 -10.61 -25.81
N CYS A 66 -1.51 -11.06 -26.38
CA CYS A 66 -1.55 -12.02 -27.48
C CYS A 66 -0.94 -11.46 -28.77
N SER A 67 -0.72 -12.29 -29.79
CA SER A 67 -0.15 -11.89 -31.09
C SER A 67 -0.88 -10.74 -31.81
N LEU A 68 -2.18 -10.55 -31.54
CA LEU A 68 -2.96 -9.43 -32.06
C LEU A 68 -2.84 -8.14 -31.22
N PHE A 69 -2.06 -8.13 -30.14
CA PHE A 69 -1.89 -6.97 -29.26
C PHE A 69 -1.48 -5.70 -30.01
N PRO A 70 -0.47 -5.71 -30.91
CA PRO A 70 -0.10 -4.50 -31.67
C PRO A 70 -1.22 -4.01 -32.59
N GLN A 71 -2.12 -4.89 -33.02
CA GLN A 71 -3.26 -4.56 -33.88
C GLN A 71 -4.47 -4.05 -33.09
N ALA A 72 -4.57 -4.39 -31.79
CA ALA A 72 -5.64 -3.92 -30.93
C ALA A 72 -5.50 -2.42 -30.58
N GLY A 73 -4.26 -1.92 -30.45
CA GLY A 73 -3.97 -0.50 -30.28
C GLY A 73 -2.59 -0.20 -29.69
N GLU A 74 -2.11 1.03 -29.85
CA GLU A 74 -0.85 1.48 -29.28
C GLU A 74 -1.00 1.84 -27.79
N ILE A 75 -0.31 1.08 -26.93
CA ILE A 75 -0.19 1.38 -25.50
C ILE A 75 1.28 1.36 -25.13
N SER A 76 1.80 2.51 -24.69
CA SER A 76 3.19 2.62 -24.22
C SER A 76 3.37 1.95 -22.86
N GLU A 77 4.52 1.30 -22.67
CA GLU A 77 4.93 0.75 -21.37
C GLU A 77 5.28 1.85 -20.35
N GLU A 78 5.54 3.07 -20.82
CA GLU A 78 5.90 4.21 -19.98
C GLU A 78 4.68 4.93 -19.39
N GLU A 79 3.47 4.65 -19.89
CA GLU A 79 2.24 5.17 -19.31
C GLU A 79 2.01 4.59 -17.89
N ASN A 80 1.20 5.29 -17.09
CA ASN A 80 0.58 4.68 -15.91
C ASN A 80 -0.23 3.43 -16.30
N ASP A 81 -0.77 2.70 -15.32
CA ASP A 81 -1.59 1.52 -15.62
C ASP A 81 -2.70 1.86 -16.63
N THR A 82 -2.53 1.37 -17.86
CA THR A 82 -3.43 1.61 -18.99
C THR A 82 -4.03 0.29 -19.43
N ILE A 83 -5.35 0.27 -19.52
CA ILE A 83 -6.14 -0.87 -19.99
C ILE A 83 -6.75 -0.58 -21.35
N LEU A 84 -6.97 -1.65 -22.12
CA LEU A 84 -7.61 -1.62 -23.43
C LEU A 84 -8.63 -2.78 -23.52
N ILE A 85 -9.86 -2.44 -23.88
CA ILE A 85 -10.93 -3.39 -24.18
C ILE A 85 -11.47 -3.03 -25.56
N LYS A 86 -11.33 -3.95 -26.51
CA LYS A 86 -11.66 -3.67 -27.90
C LYS A 86 -12.24 -4.85 -28.63
N THR A 87 -13.36 -4.65 -29.32
CA THR A 87 -13.87 -5.61 -30.31
C THR A 87 -13.05 -5.44 -31.59
N ILE A 88 -12.33 -6.49 -32.00
CA ILE A 88 -11.45 -6.43 -33.18
C ILE A 88 -12.26 -6.68 -34.45
N ASP A 89 -13.14 -7.66 -34.40
CA ASP A 89 -14.06 -8.06 -35.47
C ASP A 89 -15.32 -8.71 -34.84
N GLY A 90 -16.17 -9.35 -35.64
CA GLY A 90 -17.39 -10.01 -35.15
C GLY A 90 -17.14 -11.24 -34.26
N ASP A 91 -15.90 -11.75 -34.23
CA ASP A 91 -15.53 -13.01 -33.59
C ASP A 91 -14.45 -12.87 -32.50
N THR A 92 -13.85 -11.68 -32.35
CA THR A 92 -12.72 -11.45 -31.44
C THR A 92 -12.92 -10.24 -30.54
N LEU A 93 -12.90 -10.48 -29.22
CA LEU A 93 -12.81 -9.45 -28.19
C LEU A 93 -11.40 -9.46 -27.59
N PHE A 94 -10.77 -8.30 -27.53
CA PHE A 94 -9.47 -8.09 -26.90
C PHE A 94 -9.61 -7.41 -25.54
N ILE A 95 -8.96 -7.95 -24.51
CA ILE A 95 -8.88 -7.41 -23.15
C ILE A 95 -7.41 -7.44 -22.70
N GLY A 96 -6.78 -6.27 -22.54
CA GLY A 96 -5.36 -6.21 -22.16
C GLY A 96 -4.92 -4.86 -21.62
N GLY A 97 -3.61 -4.64 -21.54
CA GLY A 97 -3.03 -3.41 -21.01
C GLY A 97 -1.51 -3.32 -21.19
N ASN A 98 -0.93 -2.21 -20.73
CA ASN A 98 0.50 -1.93 -20.86
C ASN A 98 1.42 -2.72 -19.93
N ASN A 99 0.88 -3.45 -18.96
CA ASN A 99 1.64 -4.31 -18.07
C ASN A 99 0.75 -5.44 -17.54
N ARG A 100 1.34 -6.40 -16.82
CA ARG A 100 0.66 -7.61 -16.34
C ARG A 100 -0.54 -7.32 -15.42
N ARG A 101 -0.44 -6.34 -14.51
CA ARG A 101 -1.56 -5.95 -13.63
C ARG A 101 -2.65 -5.18 -14.38
N SER A 102 -2.29 -4.38 -15.37
CA SER A 102 -3.26 -3.72 -16.25
C SER A 102 -4.13 -4.73 -17.00
N VAL A 103 -3.61 -5.90 -17.38
CA VAL A 103 -4.44 -6.99 -17.95
C VAL A 103 -5.52 -7.45 -16.96
N LEU A 104 -5.16 -7.64 -15.69
CA LEU A 104 -6.12 -7.99 -14.64
C LEU A 104 -7.16 -6.88 -14.43
N TYR A 105 -6.73 -5.62 -14.42
CA TYR A 105 -7.65 -4.47 -14.30
C TYR A 105 -8.58 -4.31 -15.51
N ALA A 106 -8.12 -4.68 -16.71
CA ALA A 106 -8.93 -4.70 -17.92
C ALA A 106 -10.05 -5.75 -17.82
N VAL A 107 -9.74 -6.93 -17.26
CA VAL A 107 -10.76 -7.95 -16.96
C VAL A 107 -11.80 -7.42 -15.97
N TYR A 108 -11.37 -6.78 -14.88
CA TYR A 108 -12.32 -6.22 -13.91
C TYR A 108 -13.15 -5.07 -14.49
N ALA A 109 -12.56 -4.20 -15.32
CA ALA A 109 -13.29 -3.18 -16.07
C ALA A 109 -14.34 -3.79 -17.00
N PHE A 110 -13.97 -4.83 -17.76
CA PHE A 110 -14.93 -5.53 -18.60
C PHE A 110 -16.07 -6.16 -17.81
N LEU A 111 -15.77 -6.78 -16.66
CA LEU A 111 -16.79 -7.34 -15.78
C LEU A 111 -17.71 -6.26 -15.16
N GLU A 112 -17.21 -5.06 -14.89
CA GLU A 112 -18.05 -3.92 -14.47
C GLU A 112 -19.02 -3.50 -15.58
N GLU A 113 -18.60 -3.51 -16.85
CA GLU A 113 -19.49 -3.29 -18.00
C GLU A 113 -20.60 -4.34 -18.07
N LEU A 114 -20.29 -5.57 -17.66
CA LEU A 114 -21.28 -6.64 -17.55
C LEU A 114 -22.17 -6.52 -16.30
N GLY A 115 -21.89 -5.58 -15.39
CA GLY A 115 -22.70 -5.24 -14.22
C GLY A 115 -22.14 -5.74 -12.88
N CYS A 116 -20.93 -6.31 -12.83
CA CYS A 116 -20.29 -6.69 -11.57
C CYS A 116 -19.90 -5.46 -10.74
N ARG A 117 -20.00 -5.53 -9.41
CA ARG A 117 -19.52 -4.49 -8.48
C ARG A 117 -18.83 -5.12 -7.26
N TRP A 118 -17.76 -4.49 -6.78
CA TRP A 118 -16.98 -4.95 -5.61
C TRP A 118 -16.86 -3.86 -4.57
N VAL A 119 -17.96 -3.63 -3.87
CA VAL A 119 -18.15 -2.51 -2.97
C VAL A 119 -17.29 -2.63 -1.71
N TYR A 120 -17.21 -3.84 -1.17
CA TYR A 120 -16.57 -4.11 0.11
C TYR A 120 -15.68 -5.37 0.01
N PRO A 121 -14.67 -5.52 0.88
CA PRO A 121 -13.76 -6.68 0.85
C PRO A 121 -14.42 -8.05 1.02
N LEU A 122 -15.57 -8.12 1.69
CA LEU A 122 -16.28 -9.37 1.90
C LEU A 122 -16.94 -9.87 0.61
N LYS A 123 -16.80 -11.18 0.35
CA LYS A 123 -17.41 -11.82 -0.83
C LYS A 123 -18.94 -11.73 -0.85
N SER A 124 -19.58 -11.68 0.33
CA SER A 124 -21.03 -11.53 0.47
C SER A 124 -21.54 -10.20 -0.10
N GLU A 125 -20.69 -9.17 -0.10
CA GLU A 125 -21.05 -7.80 -0.52
C GLU A 125 -20.69 -7.53 -1.99
N GLN A 126 -20.34 -8.57 -2.75
CA GLN A 126 -20.08 -8.46 -4.19
C GLN A 126 -21.38 -8.60 -4.97
N VAL A 127 -21.57 -7.73 -5.97
CA VAL A 127 -22.70 -7.82 -6.88
C VAL A 127 -22.26 -8.51 -8.15
N VAL A 128 -22.88 -9.63 -8.48
CA VAL A 128 -22.73 -10.33 -9.77
C VAL A 128 -24.11 -10.54 -10.37
N PRO A 129 -24.45 -9.92 -11.52
CA PRO A 129 -25.78 -10.06 -12.11
C PRO A 129 -25.96 -11.49 -12.65
N ILE A 130 -27.18 -12.00 -12.58
CA ILE A 130 -27.53 -13.30 -13.18
C ILE A 130 -28.08 -13.08 -14.59
N LYS A 131 -27.40 -13.63 -15.59
CA LYS A 131 -27.73 -13.47 -17.02
C LYS A 131 -27.67 -14.81 -17.74
N ARG A 132 -28.79 -15.26 -18.34
CA ARG A 132 -28.80 -16.48 -19.18
C ARG A 132 -28.02 -16.29 -20.48
N THR A 133 -28.02 -15.08 -21.01
CA THR A 133 -27.27 -14.68 -22.21
C THR A 133 -26.40 -13.49 -21.85
N VAL A 134 -25.10 -13.60 -22.14
CA VAL A 134 -24.10 -12.54 -21.94
C VAL A 134 -23.63 -12.09 -23.31
N ALA A 135 -23.86 -10.84 -23.63
CA ALA A 135 -23.43 -10.22 -24.87
C ALA A 135 -22.98 -8.79 -24.61
N VAL A 136 -22.05 -8.31 -25.41
CA VAL A 136 -21.59 -6.91 -25.40
C VAL A 136 -21.75 -6.30 -26.79
N GLY A 137 -21.99 -4.99 -26.83
CA GLY A 137 -21.92 -4.26 -28.10
C GLY A 137 -20.46 -4.13 -28.57
N GLN A 138 -20.26 -3.39 -29.65
CA GLN A 138 -18.93 -2.98 -30.07
C GLN A 138 -18.26 -2.18 -28.93
N MET A 139 -17.01 -2.54 -28.62
CA MET A 139 -16.20 -1.89 -27.59
C MET A 139 -14.94 -1.29 -28.21
N ASP A 140 -14.59 -0.07 -27.80
CA ASP A 140 -13.28 0.54 -28.01
C ASP A 140 -12.99 1.45 -26.80
N LYS A 141 -12.37 0.88 -25.76
CA LYS A 141 -12.13 1.57 -24.48
C LYS A 141 -10.64 1.51 -24.14
N LYS A 142 -10.00 2.68 -24.06
CA LYS A 142 -8.66 2.88 -23.48
C LYS A 142 -8.82 3.71 -22.20
N ILE A 143 -8.36 3.20 -21.07
CA ILE A 143 -8.43 3.92 -19.78
C ILE A 143 -7.06 3.88 -19.13
N THR A 144 -6.51 5.07 -18.84
CA THR A 144 -5.23 5.25 -18.17
C THR A 144 -5.46 5.75 -16.75
N ALA A 145 -4.85 5.09 -15.76
CA ALA A 145 -4.92 5.53 -14.38
C ALA A 145 -4.28 6.92 -14.21
N ARG A 146 -5.02 7.85 -13.58
CA ARG A 146 -4.51 9.20 -13.30
C ARG A 146 -3.36 9.20 -12.29
N LEU A 147 -3.42 8.29 -11.31
CA LEU A 147 -2.38 8.12 -10.29
C LEU A 147 -1.56 6.88 -10.60
N LYS A 148 -0.23 7.02 -10.59
CA LYS A 148 0.72 5.92 -10.81
C LYS A 148 0.63 4.88 -9.69
N ILE A 149 0.56 5.34 -8.44
CA ILE A 149 0.42 4.53 -7.24
C ILE A 149 -0.96 4.78 -6.63
N ARG A 150 -1.64 3.69 -6.29
CA ARG A 150 -2.96 3.67 -5.63
C ARG A 150 -2.84 2.64 -4.51
N ALA A 151 -2.53 3.15 -3.33
CA ALA A 151 -2.18 2.31 -2.18
C ALA A 151 -3.35 2.16 -1.23
N LEU A 152 -3.44 0.99 -0.59
CA LEU A 152 -4.18 0.82 0.65
C LEU A 152 -3.14 0.65 1.75
N ASP A 153 -3.26 1.46 2.79
CA ASP A 153 -2.46 1.31 3.99
C ASP A 153 -3.19 0.42 4.97
N LEU A 154 -2.58 -0.69 5.32
CA LEU A 154 -3.04 -1.57 6.39
C LEU A 154 -2.11 -1.34 7.57
N GLU A 155 -2.50 -0.40 8.43
CA GLU A 155 -1.70 0.04 9.57
C GLU A 155 -2.53 0.18 10.86
N PRO A 156 -2.07 -0.43 11.97
CA PRO A 156 -1.37 -1.71 12.01
C PRO A 156 -2.41 -2.85 11.95
N PRO A 157 -2.24 -3.88 11.08
CA PRO A 157 -3.16 -4.99 11.05
C PRO A 157 -2.95 -5.77 12.35
N VAL A 158 -3.99 -5.80 13.17
CA VAL A 158 -3.97 -6.52 14.44
C VAL A 158 -4.38 -7.98 14.24
N LYS A 159 -3.99 -8.89 15.15
CA LYS A 159 -4.21 -10.35 14.99
C LYS A 159 -5.66 -10.71 14.65
N ARG A 160 -6.62 -10.00 15.24
CA ARG A 160 -8.07 -10.17 14.96
C ARG A 160 -8.47 -9.86 13.52
N GLU A 161 -7.71 -9.03 12.81
CA GLU A 161 -7.96 -8.63 11.42
C GLU A 161 -7.22 -9.52 10.41
N SER A 162 -6.33 -10.41 10.86
CA SER A 162 -5.62 -11.37 10.00
C SER A 162 -6.52 -12.11 9.00
N PRO A 163 -7.74 -12.58 9.37
CA PRO A 163 -8.62 -13.27 8.44
C PRO A 163 -9.12 -12.39 7.28
N LEU A 164 -9.08 -11.06 7.43
CA LEU A 164 -9.63 -10.10 6.46
C LEU A 164 -8.59 -9.66 5.43
N ILE A 165 -7.30 -9.78 5.72
CA ILE A 165 -6.19 -9.27 4.87
C ILE A 165 -6.34 -9.77 3.41
N LEU A 166 -6.62 -11.06 3.23
CA LEU A 166 -6.77 -11.63 1.87
C LEU A 166 -8.00 -11.07 1.14
N GLY A 167 -9.06 -10.75 1.87
CA GLY A 167 -10.25 -10.07 1.34
C GLY A 167 -9.92 -8.66 0.87
N TYR A 168 -9.14 -7.90 1.65
CA TYR A 168 -8.65 -6.58 1.25
C TYR A 168 -7.80 -6.64 -0.01
N ILE A 169 -6.84 -7.57 -0.09
CA ILE A 169 -5.98 -7.74 -1.28
C ILE A 169 -6.80 -8.10 -2.53
N ASP A 170 -7.80 -8.95 -2.39
CA ASP A 170 -8.72 -9.30 -3.46
C ASP A 170 -9.51 -8.07 -3.95
N TRP A 171 -10.07 -7.32 -3.00
CA TRP A 171 -10.82 -6.09 -3.26
C TRP A 171 -9.97 -4.97 -3.84
N MET A 172 -8.72 -4.83 -3.39
CA MET A 172 -7.74 -3.87 -3.91
C MET A 172 -7.59 -4.04 -5.42
N ALA A 173 -7.32 -5.26 -5.89
CA ALA A 173 -7.15 -5.49 -7.33
C ALA A 173 -8.43 -5.22 -8.14
N LYS A 174 -9.60 -5.59 -7.59
CA LYS A 174 -10.91 -5.31 -8.21
C LYS A 174 -11.20 -3.82 -8.35
N ASN A 175 -10.75 -3.04 -7.38
CA ASN A 175 -10.82 -1.58 -7.38
C ASN A 175 -9.54 -0.92 -7.93
N ARG A 176 -8.67 -1.71 -8.58
CA ARG A 176 -7.47 -1.27 -9.28
C ARG A 176 -6.41 -0.60 -8.41
N PHE A 177 -6.40 -0.84 -7.09
CA PHE A 177 -5.26 -0.52 -6.22
C PHE A 177 -4.08 -1.42 -6.56
N ASN A 178 -2.87 -0.86 -6.51
CA ASN A 178 -1.66 -1.50 -7.01
C ASN A 178 -0.49 -1.51 -6.03
N MET A 179 -0.70 -1.05 -4.79
CA MET A 179 0.29 -1.10 -3.72
C MET A 179 -0.40 -1.42 -2.39
N LEU A 180 0.15 -2.38 -1.65
CA LEU A 180 -0.16 -2.60 -0.24
C LEU A 180 0.95 -1.93 0.57
N SER A 181 0.58 -0.96 1.40
CA SER A 181 1.44 -0.34 2.41
C SER A 181 1.17 -1.03 3.75
N THR A 182 2.24 -1.45 4.44
CA THR A 182 2.18 -2.09 5.77
C THR A 182 3.56 -2.04 6.45
N HIS A 183 3.68 -2.54 7.67
CA HIS A 183 4.91 -2.48 8.48
C HIS A 183 5.66 -3.84 8.55
N PRO A 184 6.98 -3.84 8.79
CA PRO A 184 7.74 -5.08 8.97
C PRO A 184 7.36 -5.83 10.27
N GLY A 185 6.90 -5.08 11.28
CA GLY A 185 6.42 -5.61 12.55
C GLY A 185 6.69 -4.65 13.71
N VAL A 186 6.52 -5.16 14.92
CA VAL A 186 6.58 -4.41 16.18
C VAL A 186 7.94 -4.49 16.85
N TYR A 187 8.52 -3.34 17.20
CA TYR A 187 9.50 -3.18 18.28
C TYR A 187 9.37 -1.78 18.92
N GLY A 188 8.73 -1.69 20.08
CA GLY A 188 8.44 -0.44 20.79
C GLY A 188 7.35 -0.62 21.85
N THR A 189 7.42 0.15 22.93
CA THR A 189 6.50 0.11 24.10
C THR A 189 5.17 0.85 23.89
N ASP A 190 4.99 1.42 22.71
CA ASP A 190 3.79 2.12 22.29
C ASP A 190 2.66 1.11 22.08
N LEU A 191 1.88 0.91 23.15
CA LEU A 191 0.43 0.66 23.30
C LEU A 191 -0.37 -0.01 22.16
N TRP A 192 -0.09 0.32 20.91
CA TRP A 192 -0.58 -0.32 19.71
C TRP A 192 0.14 -1.66 19.41
N SER A 193 1.28 -1.90 20.07
CA SER A 193 2.32 -2.85 19.68
C SER A 193 2.02 -4.34 19.94
N THR A 194 1.26 -4.72 20.97
CA THR A 194 1.15 -6.16 21.33
C THR A 194 0.18 -6.98 20.48
N ASP A 195 -0.73 -6.32 19.79
CA ASP A 195 -1.70 -6.98 18.93
C ASP A 195 -1.35 -6.88 17.44
N MET A 196 -0.32 -6.13 17.04
CA MET A 196 0.05 -6.05 15.62
C MET A 196 0.64 -7.37 15.11
N ILE A 197 0.36 -7.67 13.85
CA ILE A 197 0.86 -8.83 13.15
C ILE A 197 2.26 -8.53 12.60
N ARG A 198 3.24 -9.39 12.86
CA ARG A 198 4.54 -9.33 12.17
C ARG A 198 4.39 -9.83 10.74
N TRP A 199 5.04 -9.17 9.77
CA TRP A 199 5.02 -9.57 8.36
C TRP A 199 5.35 -11.07 8.20
N GLU A 200 6.38 -11.53 8.91
CA GLU A 200 6.85 -12.92 8.94
C GLU A 200 5.75 -13.95 9.27
N LEU A 201 4.73 -13.58 10.04
CA LEU A 201 3.65 -14.50 10.43
C LEU A 201 2.57 -14.65 9.36
N VAL A 202 2.48 -13.71 8.42
CA VAL A 202 1.42 -13.69 7.39
C VAL A 202 1.94 -13.77 5.96
N LYS A 203 3.24 -13.54 5.74
CA LYS A 203 3.81 -13.44 4.40
C LYS A 203 3.54 -14.66 3.52
N ASP A 204 3.56 -15.88 4.07
CA ASP A 204 3.34 -17.10 3.30
C ASP A 204 1.92 -17.19 2.71
N GLN A 205 0.94 -16.56 3.37
CA GLN A 205 -0.45 -16.49 2.88
C GLN A 205 -0.68 -15.25 2.00
N VAL A 206 -0.07 -14.12 2.38
CA VAL A 206 -0.29 -12.81 1.76
C VAL A 206 0.49 -12.65 0.46
N LEU A 207 1.77 -13.02 0.45
CA LEU A 207 2.67 -12.77 -0.68
C LEU A 207 2.22 -13.44 -1.98
N PRO A 208 1.74 -14.70 -1.99
CA PRO A 208 1.20 -15.30 -3.22
C PRO A 208 -0.01 -14.52 -3.78
N GLU A 209 -0.85 -13.96 -2.89
CA GLU A 209 -2.03 -13.18 -3.27
C GLU A 209 -1.66 -11.81 -3.86
N LEU A 210 -0.60 -11.17 -3.35
CA LEU A 210 -0.02 -9.95 -3.93
C LEU A 210 0.60 -10.23 -5.30
N LYS A 211 1.49 -11.23 -5.39
CA LYS A 211 2.21 -11.60 -6.62
C LYS A 211 1.27 -11.92 -7.77
N LYS A 212 0.23 -12.73 -7.54
CA LYS A 212 -0.73 -13.07 -8.61
C LYS A 212 -1.61 -11.90 -9.04
N ARG A 213 -1.68 -10.81 -8.27
CA ARG A 213 -2.41 -9.58 -8.63
C ARG A 213 -1.50 -8.47 -9.15
N GLY A 214 -0.18 -8.63 -9.06
CA GLY A 214 0.79 -7.60 -9.39
C GLY A 214 0.66 -6.37 -8.49
N ILE A 215 0.29 -6.57 -7.22
CA ILE A 215 0.26 -5.52 -6.20
C ILE A 215 1.65 -5.41 -5.60
N LEU A 216 2.18 -4.19 -5.56
CA LEU A 216 3.48 -3.87 -4.98
C LEU A 216 3.41 -3.98 -3.45
N LEU A 217 4.47 -4.50 -2.82
CA LEU A 217 4.61 -4.53 -1.38
C LEU A 217 5.49 -3.37 -0.92
N ASN A 218 4.89 -2.45 -0.18
CA ASN A 218 5.56 -1.35 0.46
C ASN A 218 5.62 -1.62 1.97
N MET A 219 6.85 -1.79 2.48
CA MET A 219 7.13 -2.01 3.88
C MET A 219 7.60 -0.69 4.48
N ASN A 220 6.70 0.06 5.11
CA ASN A 220 6.96 1.40 5.64
C ASN A 220 6.31 1.55 7.03
N VAL A 221 5.75 2.74 7.32
CA VAL A 221 5.13 3.14 8.58
C VAL A 221 6.11 3.28 9.73
N HIS A 222 6.56 4.52 9.98
CA HIS A 222 7.32 4.96 11.16
C HIS A 222 8.39 3.98 11.68
N ASN A 223 8.93 3.15 10.81
CA ASN A 223 9.53 1.85 11.13
C ASN A 223 11.02 1.92 11.42
N LEU A 224 11.65 3.09 11.49
CA LEU A 224 13.10 3.14 11.66
C LEU A 224 13.56 2.53 13.00
N PHE A 225 12.70 2.58 14.02
CA PHE A 225 12.95 1.91 15.31
C PHE A 225 13.00 0.38 15.18
N TYR A 226 12.35 -0.21 14.16
CA TYR A 226 12.40 -1.65 13.89
C TYR A 226 13.84 -2.10 13.63
N PHE A 227 14.63 -1.24 12.98
CA PHE A 227 16.02 -1.51 12.63
C PHE A 227 17.02 -1.10 13.72
N LEU A 228 16.54 -0.53 14.84
CA LEU A 228 17.34 -0.27 16.02
C LEU A 228 16.50 -0.48 17.30
N PRO A 229 16.07 -1.73 17.59
CA PRO A 229 15.14 -2.03 18.68
C PRO A 229 15.68 -1.59 20.04
N GLN A 230 14.89 -0.79 20.75
CA GLN A 230 15.26 -0.21 22.04
C GLN A 230 15.58 -1.29 23.09
N GLU A 231 14.83 -2.39 23.13
CA GLU A 231 15.01 -3.45 24.13
C GLU A 231 16.38 -4.10 24.03
N ARG A 232 16.96 -4.10 22.82
CA ARG A 232 18.27 -4.67 22.54
C ARG A 232 19.42 -3.69 22.81
N TYR A 233 19.27 -2.43 22.39
CA TYR A 233 20.40 -1.49 22.37
C TYR A 233 20.35 -0.44 23.48
N TYR A 234 19.17 -0.06 23.98
CA TYR A 234 19.06 1.01 24.98
C TYR A 234 19.76 0.71 26.32
N PRO A 235 19.74 -0.52 26.87
CA PRO A 235 20.41 -0.80 28.14
C PRO A 235 21.91 -0.54 28.14
N GLU A 236 22.58 -0.77 27.01
CA GLU A 236 24.04 -0.62 26.86
C GLU A 236 24.43 0.69 26.16
N HIS A 237 23.54 1.22 25.31
CA HIS A 237 23.79 2.38 24.47
C HIS A 237 22.67 3.43 24.52
N PRO A 238 22.33 4.00 25.70
CA PRO A 238 21.29 5.02 25.80
C PRO A 238 21.61 6.27 24.96
N GLU A 239 22.88 6.57 24.70
CA GLU A 239 23.36 7.67 23.85
C GLU A 239 23.05 7.51 22.36
N TRP A 240 22.63 6.31 21.93
CA TRP A 240 22.18 6.04 20.56
C TRP A 240 20.77 6.56 20.31
N PHE A 241 20.06 6.93 21.36
CA PHE A 241 18.67 7.34 21.29
C PHE A 241 18.50 8.84 21.51
N LEU A 242 17.34 9.36 21.09
CA LEU A 242 17.00 10.77 21.12
C LEU A 242 17.01 11.32 22.55
N VAL A 243 17.52 12.54 22.76
CA VAL A 243 17.31 13.28 24.03
C VAL A 243 15.94 13.94 23.98
N ARG A 244 15.19 13.92 25.09
CA ARG A 244 14.10 14.87 25.30
C ARG A 244 14.57 16.08 26.12
N LYS A 245 14.42 17.29 25.58
CA LYS A 245 14.67 18.59 26.22
C LYS A 245 13.46 19.13 26.97
N GLU A 246 12.23 18.79 26.56
CA GLU A 246 11.00 19.25 27.20
C GLU A 246 10.22 18.06 27.79
N GLY A 247 9.66 18.26 28.98
CA GLY A 247 8.81 17.27 29.65
C GLY A 247 7.43 17.19 28.99
N TYR A 248 6.74 16.06 29.18
CA TYR A 248 5.39 15.86 28.67
C TYR A 248 4.39 16.55 29.60
N GLU A 249 3.65 17.56 29.11
CA GLU A 249 2.34 17.89 29.67
C GLU A 249 1.33 16.99 28.96
N ASP A 250 0.99 15.87 29.59
CA ASP A 250 -0.20 15.14 29.19
C ASP A 250 -1.41 16.02 29.51
N SER A 251 -2.16 16.42 28.50
CA SER A 251 -3.40 17.19 28.69
C SER A 251 -4.54 16.33 29.26
N ASP A 252 -4.28 15.11 29.76
CA ASP A 252 -5.34 14.25 30.30
C ASP A 252 -4.93 13.25 31.41
N SER A 253 -3.96 13.57 32.27
CA SER A 253 -3.70 12.74 33.46
C SER A 253 -3.18 13.47 34.71
N SER A 254 -3.99 14.39 35.25
CA SER A 254 -3.79 14.91 36.62
C SER A 254 -4.42 13.98 37.67
N ASN A 255 -3.74 12.92 38.09
CA ASN A 255 -3.82 12.44 39.48
C ASN A 255 -2.82 11.31 39.79
N THR A 256 -1.83 11.61 40.63
CA THR A 256 -0.89 10.63 41.19
C THR A 256 -1.56 9.58 42.08
N ASP A 257 -2.71 9.91 42.67
CA ASP A 257 -3.41 9.03 43.63
C ASP A 257 -4.09 7.83 42.96
N VAL A 258 -4.49 7.95 41.69
CA VAL A 258 -5.12 6.88 40.90
C VAL A 258 -4.12 5.76 40.56
N VAL A 259 -2.83 6.04 40.60
CA VAL A 259 -1.78 5.06 40.27
C VAL A 259 -1.52 4.11 41.44
N ALA A 260 -1.57 4.62 42.67
CA ALA A 260 -1.39 3.82 43.88
C ALA A 260 -2.58 2.86 44.12
N GLU A 261 -3.81 3.34 43.96
CA GLU A 261 -5.02 2.50 44.13
C GLU A 261 -5.10 1.36 43.11
N ASN A 262 -4.69 1.59 41.87
CA ASN A 262 -4.75 0.56 40.83
C ASN A 262 -3.65 -0.51 40.94
N LEU A 263 -2.51 -0.18 41.59
CA LEU A 263 -1.47 -1.17 41.89
C LEU A 263 -1.92 -2.11 43.02
N ILE A 264 -2.61 -1.59 44.05
CA ILE A 264 -3.17 -2.39 45.13
C ILE A 264 -4.21 -3.39 44.58
N ARG A 265 -5.13 -2.92 43.71
CA ARG A 265 -6.16 -3.78 43.10
C ARG A 265 -5.59 -4.90 42.22
N PHE A 266 -4.49 -4.66 41.51
CA PHE A 266 -3.82 -5.69 40.68
C PHE A 266 -3.22 -6.84 41.51
N PHE A 267 -2.67 -6.54 42.70
CA PHE A 267 -2.16 -7.57 43.61
C PHE A 267 -3.28 -8.30 44.36
N GLU A 268 -4.48 -7.72 44.43
CA GLU A 268 -5.66 -8.32 45.06
C GLU A 268 -6.47 -9.21 44.09
N ASP A 269 -6.58 -8.86 42.80
CA ASP A 269 -7.22 -9.68 41.76
C ASP A 269 -6.55 -9.53 40.37
N PRO A 270 -5.70 -10.48 39.95
CA PRO A 270 -4.98 -10.43 38.67
C PRO A 270 -5.86 -10.76 37.44
N THR A 271 -7.17 -11.00 37.61
CA THR A 271 -8.07 -11.34 36.51
C THR A 271 -8.85 -10.16 35.92
N GLU A 272 -8.84 -9.00 36.59
CA GLU A 272 -9.30 -7.77 35.94
C GLU A 272 -8.35 -7.40 34.80
N ILE A 273 -8.88 -7.29 33.58
CA ILE A 273 -8.14 -6.92 32.37
C ILE A 273 -7.73 -5.46 32.50
N ILE A 274 -6.63 -5.23 33.21
CA ILE A 274 -5.84 -4.02 33.04
C ILE A 274 -5.32 -4.09 31.60
N ARG A 275 -5.75 -3.15 30.74
CA ARG A 275 -5.19 -3.04 29.39
C ARG A 275 -3.68 -3.02 29.56
N LEU A 276 -2.95 -3.79 28.76
CA LEU A 276 -1.49 -3.78 28.77
C LEU A 276 -0.92 -2.34 28.68
N TYR A 277 -1.73 -1.42 28.14
CA TYR A 277 -1.58 0.03 28.22
C TYR A 277 -1.20 0.58 29.59
N ASP A 278 -1.97 0.24 30.61
CA ASP A 278 -1.76 0.73 31.96
C ASP A 278 -0.56 0.04 32.61
N LEU A 279 -0.33 -1.23 32.28
CA LEU A 279 0.74 -2.02 32.88
C LEU A 279 2.13 -1.57 32.38
N VAL A 280 2.28 -1.31 31.07
CA VAL A 280 3.55 -0.83 30.49
C VAL A 280 3.88 0.58 30.99
N GLN A 281 2.90 1.48 31.10
CA GLN A 281 3.12 2.81 31.70
C GLN A 281 3.39 2.78 33.21
N LYS A 282 2.88 1.77 33.94
CA LYS A 282 3.07 1.63 35.39
C LYS A 282 4.35 0.89 35.77
N ILE A 283 4.88 0.03 34.89
CA ILE A 283 6.10 -0.76 35.13
C ILE A 283 7.34 -0.14 34.48
N TYR A 284 7.21 0.61 33.37
CA TYR A 284 8.33 1.43 32.92
C TYR A 284 8.62 2.49 33.97
N PRO A 285 9.89 2.69 34.37
CA PRO A 285 10.18 3.63 35.42
C PRO A 285 9.77 5.04 34.98
N ARG A 286 8.66 5.53 35.52
CA ARG A 286 8.09 6.87 35.26
C ARG A 286 9.08 8.02 35.52
N TRP A 287 10.25 7.78 36.09
CA TRP A 287 11.31 8.79 36.20
C TRP A 287 12.16 8.97 34.94
N LEU A 288 12.16 8.03 33.98
CA LEU A 288 12.93 8.15 32.74
C LEU A 288 12.31 9.14 31.71
N SER A 289 11.01 9.43 31.81
CA SER A 289 10.27 10.23 30.82
C SER A 289 9.97 11.68 31.20
N PHE A 290 10.22 12.09 32.44
CA PHE A 290 9.77 13.40 32.96
C PHE A 290 10.88 14.41 33.28
N GLU A 291 12.15 13.99 33.28
CA GLU A 291 13.26 14.90 33.57
C GLU A 291 13.94 15.40 32.29
N ARG A 292 14.07 16.73 32.16
CA ARG A 292 14.77 17.39 31.03
C ARG A 292 16.20 16.83 30.89
N GLY A 293 16.59 16.46 29.67
CA GLY A 293 17.96 16.02 29.36
C GLY A 293 18.16 14.50 29.29
N HIS A 294 17.13 13.70 29.53
CA HIS A 294 17.20 12.24 29.47
C HIS A 294 17.04 11.70 28.03
N ARG A 295 17.72 10.57 27.76
CA ARG A 295 17.60 9.81 26.51
C ARG A 295 16.29 9.03 26.53
N MET A 296 15.56 9.04 25.43
CA MET A 296 14.27 8.38 25.28
C MET A 296 14.38 7.35 24.17
N PRO A 297 14.01 6.09 24.43
CA PRO A 297 14.15 5.01 23.47
C PRO A 297 13.13 5.06 22.31
N SER A 298 12.35 6.13 22.18
CA SER A 298 11.33 6.26 21.13
C SER A 298 11.89 6.53 19.73
N GLN A 299 13.16 6.95 19.61
CA GLN A 299 13.77 7.22 18.31
C GLN A 299 15.30 7.21 18.36
N ILE A 300 15.93 6.80 17.26
CA ILE A 300 17.38 6.89 17.03
C ILE A 300 17.90 8.35 17.05
N CYS A 301 19.12 8.53 17.52
CA CYS A 301 19.93 9.74 17.37
C CYS A 301 20.72 9.70 16.06
N TYR A 302 20.29 10.49 15.06
CA TYR A 302 20.81 10.40 13.68
C TYR A 302 22.20 11.05 13.52
N SER A 303 22.67 11.76 14.55
CA SER A 303 24.04 12.27 14.61
C SER A 303 24.99 11.35 15.39
N ASN A 304 24.50 10.26 15.97
CA ASN A 304 25.35 9.24 16.57
C ASN A 304 25.80 8.27 15.46
N LYS A 305 27.11 8.28 15.16
CA LYS A 305 27.67 7.50 14.05
C LYS A 305 27.54 5.99 14.27
N ASP A 306 27.69 5.52 15.51
CA ASP A 306 27.60 4.09 15.82
C ASP A 306 26.15 3.61 15.73
N ALA A 307 25.20 4.39 16.28
CA ALA A 307 23.78 4.12 16.14
C ALA A 307 23.34 4.04 14.67
N VAL A 308 23.73 5.02 13.85
CA VAL A 308 23.41 5.04 12.41
C VAL A 308 24.05 3.86 11.71
N LYS A 309 25.33 3.55 11.98
CA LYS A 309 26.02 2.41 11.38
C LYS A 309 25.31 1.09 11.71
N THR A 310 24.95 0.86 12.97
CA THR A 310 24.23 -0.35 13.39
C THR A 310 22.83 -0.42 12.78
N CYS A 311 22.10 0.70 12.74
CA CYS A 311 20.81 0.76 12.06
C CYS A 311 20.94 0.41 10.56
N THR A 312 21.95 0.96 9.87
CA THR A 312 22.23 0.64 8.47
C THR A 312 22.49 -0.86 8.30
N GLN A 313 23.36 -1.46 9.12
CA GLN A 313 23.66 -2.89 9.05
C GLN A 313 22.39 -3.74 9.21
N ASN A 314 21.55 -3.44 10.20
CA ASN A 314 20.29 -4.15 10.41
C ASN A 314 19.31 -4.00 9.23
N VAL A 315 19.28 -2.83 8.56
CA VAL A 315 18.51 -2.64 7.32
C VAL A 315 19.06 -3.50 6.19
N LEU A 316 20.38 -3.54 6.00
CA LEU A 316 20.99 -4.35 4.93
C LEU A 316 20.70 -5.85 5.13
N GLU A 317 20.82 -6.36 6.36
CA GLU A 317 20.46 -7.75 6.71
C GLU A 317 18.97 -8.05 6.42
N TYR A 318 18.09 -7.10 6.70
CA TYR A 318 16.67 -7.22 6.36
C TYR A 318 16.47 -7.32 4.84
N VAL A 319 17.11 -6.45 4.06
CA VAL A 319 17.01 -6.44 2.60
C VAL A 319 17.53 -7.74 1.97
N GLU A 320 18.59 -8.34 2.52
CA GLU A 320 19.11 -9.64 2.06
C GLU A 320 18.11 -10.79 2.22
N THR A 321 17.25 -10.71 3.24
CA THR A 321 16.32 -11.79 3.60
C THR A 321 14.87 -11.53 3.14
N HIS A 322 14.55 -10.32 2.68
CA HIS A 322 13.19 -9.89 2.31
C HIS A 322 13.13 -9.38 0.86
N SER A 323 13.58 -10.22 -0.08
CA SER A 323 13.59 -9.91 -1.53
C SER A 323 12.21 -9.64 -2.14
N GLU A 324 11.12 -9.93 -1.40
CA GLU A 324 9.75 -9.66 -1.81
C GLU A 324 9.29 -8.21 -1.65
N VAL A 325 10.05 -7.38 -0.94
CA VAL A 325 9.72 -5.97 -0.71
C VAL A 325 10.06 -5.16 -1.96
N ASP A 326 9.09 -4.42 -2.49
CA ASP A 326 9.29 -3.54 -3.65
C ASP A 326 9.74 -2.13 -3.21
N ILE A 327 9.20 -1.65 -2.09
CA ILE A 327 9.50 -0.32 -1.53
C ILE A 327 9.71 -0.44 -0.03
N LEU A 328 10.88 -0.03 0.47
CA LEU A 328 11.19 0.04 1.90
C LEU A 328 11.16 1.50 2.36
N GLY A 329 10.13 1.87 3.14
CA GLY A 329 10.09 3.12 3.86
C GLY A 329 11.05 3.08 5.04
N LEU A 330 11.81 4.15 5.23
CA LEU A 330 12.69 4.36 6.38
C LEU A 330 12.24 5.62 7.11
N TRP A 331 11.09 5.51 7.78
CA TRP A 331 10.41 6.66 8.35
C TRP A 331 10.78 6.81 9.83
N PRO A 332 11.12 8.03 10.30
CA PRO A 332 11.22 8.32 11.72
C PRO A 332 9.95 7.93 12.48
N ALA A 333 10.00 7.83 13.81
CA ALA A 333 8.82 7.60 14.65
C ALA A 333 7.72 8.65 14.39
N ASP A 334 6.47 8.38 14.74
CA ASP A 334 5.42 9.39 14.53
C ASP A 334 5.53 10.58 15.51
N GLY A 335 5.04 11.75 15.09
CA GLY A 335 5.00 12.99 15.86
C GLY A 335 6.16 13.96 15.61
N SER A 336 5.99 15.24 15.92
CA SER A 336 6.89 16.33 15.49
C SER A 336 8.21 16.48 16.27
N ASN A 337 8.45 15.69 17.32
CA ASN A 337 9.60 15.83 18.23
C ASN A 337 10.89 15.16 17.72
N TYR A 338 11.18 15.37 16.43
CA TYR A 338 12.40 14.93 15.77
C TYR A 338 13.59 15.76 16.27
N TYR A 339 14.53 15.11 16.96
CA TYR A 339 15.85 15.64 17.34
C TYR A 339 15.91 16.82 18.31
N GLN A 340 16.06 16.52 19.60
CA GLN A 340 16.27 17.56 20.60
C GLN A 340 17.75 17.71 21.04
N CYS A 341 18.67 16.93 20.45
CA CYS A 341 20.11 17.08 20.67
C CYS A 341 20.71 18.18 19.76
N GLU A 342 21.79 18.83 20.19
CA GLU A 342 22.40 19.97 19.46
C GLU A 342 22.93 19.59 18.08
N ARG A 343 23.56 18.42 17.96
CA ARG A 343 24.15 17.97 16.70
C ARG A 343 23.10 17.71 15.62
N CYS A 344 21.99 17.06 15.98
CA CYS A 344 20.92 16.81 15.03
C CYS A 344 20.17 18.11 14.65
N ARG A 345 20.04 19.07 15.58
CA ARG A 345 19.43 20.38 15.27
C ARG A 345 20.30 21.27 14.38
N ALA A 346 21.62 21.07 14.42
CA ALA A 346 22.56 21.82 13.58
C ALA A 346 22.51 21.38 12.10
N ASP A 347 21.93 20.22 11.78
CA ASP A 347 21.81 19.71 10.42
C ASP A 347 20.34 19.37 10.10
N PRO A 348 19.59 20.30 9.46
CA PRO A 348 18.18 20.08 9.16
C PRO A 348 17.94 18.94 8.15
N PHE A 349 18.98 18.46 7.49
CA PHE A 349 18.90 17.38 6.49
C PHE A 349 19.36 16.02 7.03
N VAL A 350 19.62 15.90 8.34
CA VAL A 350 20.25 14.70 8.92
C VAL A 350 19.48 13.41 8.63
N ILE A 351 18.13 13.46 8.64
CA ILE A 351 17.30 12.28 8.31
C ILE A 351 17.48 11.88 6.85
N LEU A 352 17.31 12.84 5.95
CA LEU A 352 17.42 12.62 4.51
C LEU A 352 18.81 12.06 4.19
N LYS A 353 19.87 12.61 4.80
CA LYS A 353 21.24 12.10 4.64
C LYS A 353 21.37 10.65 5.10
N VAL A 354 20.83 10.29 6.27
CA VAL A 354 20.86 8.90 6.75
C VAL A 354 20.11 7.96 5.82
N VAL A 355 18.86 8.28 5.46
CA VAL A 355 18.04 7.46 4.56
C VAL A 355 18.67 7.35 3.17
N ASN A 356 19.19 8.45 2.64
CA ASN A 356 19.87 8.49 1.35
C ASN A 356 21.17 7.66 1.35
N ASN A 357 21.95 7.69 2.44
CA ASN A 357 23.14 6.87 2.56
C ASN A 357 22.79 5.38 2.63
N ILE A 358 21.76 5.01 3.39
CA ILE A 358 21.23 3.63 3.40
C ILE A 358 20.79 3.22 1.99
N ALA A 359 20.09 4.10 1.27
CA ALA A 359 19.68 3.86 -0.11
C ALA A 359 20.87 3.62 -1.06
N LYS A 360 21.97 4.38 -0.89
CA LYS A 360 23.21 4.18 -1.66
C LYS A 360 23.88 2.83 -1.38
N GLU A 361 23.82 2.35 -0.14
CA GLU A 361 24.34 1.03 0.23
C GLU A 361 23.46 -0.11 -0.31
N ILE A 362 22.14 0.07 -0.31
CA ILE A 362 21.16 -0.88 -0.88
C ILE A 362 21.28 -0.97 -2.40
N TYR A 363 21.47 0.15 -3.09
CA TYR A 363 21.40 0.22 -4.56
C TYR A 363 22.29 -0.80 -5.31
N PRO A 364 23.57 -1.02 -4.95
CA PRO A 364 24.39 -2.06 -5.58
C PRO A 364 23.93 -3.50 -5.25
N MET A 365 23.27 -3.72 -4.10
CA MET A 365 22.75 -5.03 -3.68
C MET A 365 21.43 -5.37 -4.38
N ASN A 366 20.52 -4.39 -4.47
CA ASN A 366 19.22 -4.55 -5.10
C ASN A 366 18.79 -3.24 -5.78
N LYS A 367 19.04 -3.15 -7.09
CA LYS A 367 18.69 -1.97 -7.92
C LYS A 367 17.18 -1.76 -8.07
N ASN A 368 16.38 -2.79 -7.81
CA ASN A 368 14.92 -2.74 -7.96
C ASN A 368 14.22 -2.30 -6.66
N LEU A 369 14.87 -2.41 -5.50
CA LEU A 369 14.31 -1.96 -4.24
C LEU A 369 14.36 -0.44 -4.17
N ILE A 370 13.18 0.17 -4.07
CA ILE A 370 13.04 1.59 -3.83
C ILE A 370 13.14 1.86 -2.33
N VAL A 371 13.90 2.87 -1.95
CA VAL A 371 13.98 3.35 -0.57
C VAL A 371 13.21 4.64 -0.45
N GLU A 372 12.32 4.70 0.52
CA GLU A 372 11.40 5.82 0.66
C GLU A 372 11.70 6.66 1.90
N HIS A 373 11.84 7.97 1.66
CA HIS A 373 11.97 9.00 2.68
C HIS A 373 10.67 9.80 2.81
N ILE A 374 10.20 10.00 4.04
CA ILE A 374 9.02 10.82 4.32
C ILE A 374 9.39 12.26 4.65
N ILE A 375 8.65 13.23 4.10
CA ILE A 375 8.61 14.62 4.53
C ILE A 375 7.31 14.85 5.29
N TYR A 376 7.39 15.11 6.59
CA TYR A 376 6.22 15.11 7.49
C TYR A 376 6.28 16.28 8.49
N GLY A 377 7.18 16.19 9.47
CA GLY A 377 7.34 17.20 10.50
C GLY A 377 8.06 18.46 10.02
N GLU A 378 7.90 19.57 10.75
CA GLU A 378 8.53 20.87 10.49
C GLU A 378 10.03 20.75 10.16
N MET A 379 10.73 19.90 10.90
CA MET A 379 12.17 19.68 10.75
C MET A 379 12.59 18.97 9.46
N SER A 380 11.65 18.39 8.70
CA SER A 380 11.91 17.76 7.40
C SER A 380 11.51 18.64 6.22
N ARG A 381 10.97 19.84 6.45
CA ARG A 381 10.40 20.72 5.39
C ARG A 381 11.43 21.60 4.69
N GLN A 382 12.68 21.64 5.15
CA GLN A 382 13.71 22.46 4.50
C GLN A 382 14.13 21.83 3.17
N VAL A 383 14.06 22.60 2.08
CA VAL A 383 14.52 22.15 0.76
C VAL A 383 16.03 21.90 0.81
N PRO A 384 16.53 20.72 0.43
CA PRO A 384 17.96 20.41 0.44
C PRO A 384 18.72 21.22 -0.62
N PRO A 385 20.06 21.37 -0.47
CA PRO A 385 20.91 21.91 -1.53
C PRO A 385 20.69 21.21 -2.88
N GLU A 386 20.77 21.99 -3.97
CA GLU A 386 20.53 21.46 -5.32
C GLU A 386 21.57 20.41 -5.74
N ASP A 387 22.79 20.46 -5.20
CA ASP A 387 23.92 19.59 -5.50
C ASP A 387 24.04 18.38 -4.56
N MET A 388 23.06 18.16 -3.68
CA MET A 388 23.04 16.99 -2.81
C MET A 388 23.01 15.71 -3.66
N ASP A 389 24.01 14.85 -3.50
CA ASP A 389 24.10 13.58 -4.21
C ASP A 389 23.04 12.59 -3.69
N ILE A 390 22.00 12.33 -4.50
CA ILE A 390 20.85 11.49 -4.18
C ILE A 390 20.95 10.11 -4.85
N SER A 391 20.65 9.06 -4.07
CA SER A 391 20.64 7.68 -4.55
C SER A 391 19.61 7.48 -5.68
N PRO A 392 19.94 6.74 -6.76
CA PRO A 392 19.01 6.51 -7.88
C PRO A 392 17.71 5.77 -7.52
N ASN A 393 17.69 5.06 -6.38
CA ASN A 393 16.52 4.33 -5.88
C ASN A 393 15.78 5.08 -4.74
N LEU A 394 16.13 6.34 -4.46
CA LEU A 394 15.41 7.12 -3.46
C LEU A 394 14.09 7.66 -4.03
N LEU A 395 13.01 7.45 -3.29
CA LEU A 395 11.68 8.00 -3.48
C LEU A 395 11.34 8.91 -2.30
N VAL A 396 10.60 9.98 -2.55
CA VAL A 396 10.11 10.87 -1.48
C VAL A 396 8.59 10.79 -1.37
N PHE A 397 8.11 10.54 -0.15
CA PHE A 397 6.71 10.62 0.23
C PHE A 397 6.45 11.91 1.00
N VAL A 398 5.49 12.71 0.53
CA VAL A 398 5.18 14.03 1.08
C VAL A 398 3.88 13.98 1.88
N CYS A 399 3.94 14.29 3.17
CA CYS A 399 2.79 14.27 4.09
C CYS A 399 2.46 15.63 4.70
N TYR A 400 2.76 16.73 4.00
CA TYR A 400 2.45 18.08 4.47
C TYR A 400 1.92 18.98 3.35
N ASP A 401 1.12 19.96 3.74
CA ASP A 401 0.63 21.03 2.86
C ASP A 401 1.69 22.14 2.75
N GLY A 402 1.92 22.67 1.54
CA GLY A 402 2.98 23.66 1.29
C GLY A 402 4.25 23.09 0.63
N TYR A 403 4.21 21.86 0.15
CA TYR A 403 5.33 21.19 -0.54
C TYR A 403 5.67 21.76 -1.92
N GLU A 404 4.93 22.76 -2.39
CA GLU A 404 5.15 23.43 -3.67
C GLU A 404 6.59 23.97 -3.79
N GLU A 405 7.19 24.40 -2.68
CA GLU A 405 8.60 24.84 -2.62
C GLU A 405 9.59 23.72 -2.95
N TRP A 406 9.23 22.47 -2.65
CA TRP A 406 10.06 21.31 -2.97
C TRP A 406 9.95 20.87 -4.44
N LEU A 407 8.89 21.26 -5.16
CA LEU A 407 8.62 20.74 -6.51
C LEU A 407 9.80 20.88 -7.48
N PRO A 408 10.53 22.02 -7.54
CA PRO A 408 11.69 22.14 -8.41
C PRO A 408 12.80 21.15 -8.04
N TRP A 409 13.08 21.00 -6.74
CA TRP A 409 14.11 20.08 -6.25
C TRP A 409 13.72 18.63 -6.49
N LEU A 410 12.49 18.24 -6.14
CA LEU A 410 11.98 16.88 -6.30
C LEU A 410 12.02 16.44 -7.77
N LYS A 411 11.56 17.29 -8.70
CA LYS A 411 11.55 16.99 -10.14
C LYS A 411 12.95 16.88 -10.73
N ARG A 412 13.92 17.63 -10.21
CA ARG A 412 15.29 17.64 -10.72
C ARG A 412 16.11 16.46 -10.20
N ASN A 413 15.98 16.15 -8.90
CA ASN A 413 16.91 15.27 -8.20
C ASN A 413 16.43 13.83 -8.05
N LEU A 414 15.11 13.57 -8.07
CA LEU A 414 14.58 12.23 -7.81
C LEU A 414 14.28 11.46 -9.10
N LYS A 415 15.08 10.42 -9.36
CA LYS A 415 14.86 9.51 -10.49
C LYS A 415 13.61 8.64 -10.34
N GLN A 416 13.31 8.17 -9.12
CA GLN A 416 12.09 7.40 -8.85
C GLN A 416 10.84 8.28 -8.76
N GLY A 417 11.03 9.59 -8.62
CA GLY A 417 9.98 10.58 -8.44
C GLY A 417 9.59 10.78 -6.98
N PHE A 418 8.37 11.26 -6.77
CA PHE A 418 7.80 11.52 -5.45
C PHE A 418 6.28 11.38 -5.54
N TYR A 419 5.63 11.19 -4.40
CA TYR A 419 4.18 11.25 -4.31
C TYR A 419 3.75 11.90 -3.00
N ARG A 420 2.54 12.44 -2.98
CA ARG A 420 1.96 13.11 -1.81
C ARG A 420 0.86 12.25 -1.22
N GLY A 421 0.87 12.09 0.09
CA GLY A 421 -0.23 11.51 0.84
C GLY A 421 -1.41 12.48 0.85
N GLU A 422 -2.60 11.98 0.49
CA GLU A 422 -3.84 12.74 0.56
C GLU A 422 -4.70 12.17 1.69
N TYR A 423 -4.50 12.71 2.88
CA TYR A 423 -5.19 12.28 4.09
C TYR A 423 -6.68 12.62 4.04
N ALA A 424 -7.11 13.66 3.32
CA ALA A 424 -8.52 14.02 3.24
C ALA A 424 -9.37 13.07 2.37
N LEU A 425 -8.73 12.23 1.55
CA LEU A 425 -9.40 11.18 0.77
C LEU A 425 -9.29 9.78 1.40
N GLY A 426 -8.24 9.53 2.20
CA GLY A 426 -7.91 8.21 2.76
C GLY A 426 -8.19 8.02 4.25
N ASP A 427 -8.05 9.06 5.08
CA ASP A 427 -8.28 8.99 6.53
C ASP A 427 -9.77 9.09 6.83
N ASN A 428 -10.43 7.94 6.78
CA ASN A 428 -11.86 7.81 7.02
C ASN A 428 -12.21 7.60 8.51
N TYR A 429 -11.22 7.57 9.42
CA TYR A 429 -11.48 7.13 10.79
C TYR A 429 -12.07 8.23 11.69
N ALA A 430 -11.68 9.49 11.50
CA ALA A 430 -12.21 10.58 12.33
C ALA A 430 -13.47 11.27 11.75
N ASN A 431 -13.75 11.13 10.44
CA ASN A 431 -14.69 12.05 9.79
C ASN A 431 -15.51 11.53 8.59
N ARG A 432 -15.78 10.21 8.48
CA ARG A 432 -16.99 9.63 7.83
C ARG A 432 -16.83 8.13 7.58
N GLY A 433 -17.63 7.31 8.26
CA GLY A 433 -17.99 5.98 7.75
C GLY A 433 -18.95 6.10 6.58
N VAL A 434 -18.47 6.44 5.37
CA VAL A 434 -19.18 6.16 4.09
C VAL A 434 -18.15 6.13 2.95
N VAL A 435 -17.66 4.94 2.58
CA VAL A 435 -17.18 4.70 1.21
C VAL A 435 -18.41 4.66 0.32
N TYR A 436 -18.78 5.83 -0.19
CA TYR A 436 -19.47 6.13 -1.44
C TYR A 436 -19.59 7.66 -1.48
N LEU A 437 -18.82 8.27 -2.39
CA LEU A 437 -19.02 9.61 -2.98
C LEU A 437 -19.95 10.54 -2.18
N LYS A 438 -19.39 11.53 -1.44
CA LYS A 438 -20.13 12.52 -0.63
C LYS A 438 -21.46 12.97 -1.30
N PRO A 439 -22.63 12.49 -0.83
CA PRO A 439 -23.93 12.82 -1.44
C PRO A 439 -24.33 14.30 -1.30
N GLY A 440 -23.77 15.02 -0.31
CA GLY A 440 -24.01 16.45 -0.11
C GLY A 440 -23.49 17.34 -1.23
N GLN A 441 -22.51 16.88 -2.03
CA GLN A 441 -22.09 17.57 -3.26
C GLN A 441 -22.85 17.08 -4.50
N ALA A 442 -23.31 15.83 -4.51
CA ALA A 442 -24.17 15.31 -5.59
C ALA A 442 -25.54 16.04 -5.64
N LYS A 443 -26.09 16.46 -4.50
CA LYS A 443 -27.34 17.23 -4.49
C LYS A 443 -27.25 18.54 -5.27
N ARG A 444 -26.10 19.23 -5.24
CA ARG A 444 -25.88 20.47 -6.02
C ARG A 444 -25.79 20.24 -7.55
N TRP A 445 -25.61 19.01 -8.02
CA TRP A 445 -25.52 18.67 -9.45
C TRP A 445 -26.75 17.92 -9.97
N VAL A 446 -27.57 17.33 -9.08
CA VAL A 446 -28.85 16.72 -9.45
C VAL A 446 -29.99 17.74 -9.41
N ASP A 447 -29.92 18.75 -8.54
CA ASP A 447 -30.85 19.88 -8.53
C ASP A 447 -30.70 20.80 -9.77
N SER A 448 -29.77 20.52 -10.70
CA SER A 448 -29.69 21.18 -12.01
C SER A 448 -30.34 20.39 -13.15
N LEU A 449 -31.00 19.25 -12.88
CA LEU A 449 -31.55 18.40 -13.95
C LEU A 449 -32.99 17.87 -13.74
N VAL A 450 -33.69 18.25 -12.66
CA VAL A 450 -35.15 18.08 -12.50
C VAL A 450 -35.57 19.15 -11.47
N GLU A 451 -36.41 20.18 -11.67
CA GLU A 451 -37.65 20.47 -12.45
C GLU A 451 -37.52 21.93 -12.99
N ASP A 452 -38.02 22.40 -14.14
CA ASP A 452 -39.01 22.01 -15.16
C ASP A 452 -38.42 22.04 -16.59
#